data_AF-A0AAF0UQB3-F1
#
_entry.id   AF-A0AAF0UQB3-F1
#
_cell.length_a   1.000
_cell.length_b   1.000
_cell.length_c   1.000
_cell.angle_alpha   90.00
_cell.angle_beta   90.00
_cell.angle_gamma   90.00
#
_symmetry.space_group_name_H-M   'P 1'
#
loop_
_entity.id
_entity.type
_entity.pdbx_description
1 polymer ?
#
loop_
_entity_poly.entity_id
_entity_poly.type
_entity_poly.pdbx_seq_one_letter_code
_entity_poly.pdbx_strand_id
1 'polypeptide(L)'
;MKTIDKPTYASTIKPAHPSCKPVPLKQISYLHGEPRIIWEEEEVNQMIINEDLQYAVIEKISYGWPDIQELRRLIPKQCELKGEVNIGLLSNIYILIRAMLLEDNVNMLSKP
;
A
#
# COMPACT_ATOMS: atom_id res chain seq x y z
N MET A 1 26.23 38.40 -25.66
CA MET A 1 26.62 36.97 -25.61
C MET A 1 25.66 36.29 -24.64
N LYS A 2 24.69 35.50 -25.13
CA LYS A 2 23.75 34.75 -24.29
C LYS A 2 24.15 33.27 -24.34
N THR A 3 24.53 32.70 -23.22
CA THR A 3 24.83 31.27 -23.08
C THR A 3 23.51 30.50 -23.10
N ILE A 4 23.41 29.50 -23.97
CA ILE A 4 22.27 28.59 -24.04
C ILE A 4 22.62 27.41 -23.15
N ASP A 5 22.03 27.37 -21.95
CA ASP A 5 22.16 26.24 -21.04
C ASP A 5 21.44 25.03 -21.62
N LYS A 6 22.19 24.00 -22.01
CA LYS A 6 21.64 22.74 -22.50
C LYS A 6 21.12 21.93 -21.29
N PRO A 7 19.87 21.44 -21.32
CA PRO A 7 19.34 20.65 -20.22
C PRO A 7 20.09 19.31 -20.13
N THR A 8 20.64 19.01 -18.95
CA THR A 8 21.36 17.77 -18.63
C THR A 8 20.41 16.57 -18.63
N TYR A 9 20.83 15.41 -19.17
CA TYR A 9 20.07 14.15 -19.21
C TYR A 9 19.48 13.69 -17.85
N ALA A 10 20.10 14.09 -16.73
CA ALA A 10 19.54 13.87 -15.39
C ALA A 10 18.14 14.50 -15.20
N SER A 11 17.81 15.58 -15.93
CA SER A 11 16.52 16.27 -15.84
C SER A 11 15.36 15.54 -16.53
N THR A 12 15.66 14.57 -17.41
CA THR A 12 14.65 13.68 -18.03
C THR A 12 14.26 12.49 -17.14
N ILE A 13 14.99 12.24 -16.05
CA ILE A 13 14.69 11.18 -15.09
C ILE A 13 13.93 11.79 -13.90
N LYS A 14 12.80 12.45 -14.17
CA LYS A 14 11.83 12.69 -13.09
C LYS A 14 10.96 11.44 -13.02
N PRO A 15 10.95 10.68 -11.92
CA PRO A 15 9.92 9.67 -11.75
C PRO A 15 8.58 10.39 -11.89
N ALA A 16 7.75 9.92 -12.81
CA ALA A 16 6.38 10.37 -12.92
C ALA A 16 5.65 9.86 -11.67
N HIS A 17 5.83 10.56 -10.54
CA HIS A 17 4.90 10.40 -9.45
C HIS A 17 3.56 10.89 -10.00
N PRO A 18 2.52 10.02 -10.03
CA PRO A 18 1.18 10.50 -10.35
C PRO A 18 0.91 11.69 -9.44
N SER A 19 0.44 12.81 -10.00
CA SER A 19 0.13 13.99 -9.19
C SER A 19 -0.97 13.62 -8.21
N CYS A 20 -0.59 13.18 -7.02
CA CYS A 20 -1.50 12.75 -5.97
C CYS A 20 -2.23 13.98 -5.48
N LYS A 21 -3.54 14.01 -5.71
CA LYS A 21 -4.37 15.06 -5.15
C LYS A 21 -4.46 14.82 -3.64
N PRO A 22 -4.18 15.83 -2.80
CA PRO A 22 -4.31 15.67 -1.36
C PRO A 22 -5.77 15.37 -1.02
N VAL A 23 -6.00 14.33 -0.22
CA VAL A 23 -7.34 13.96 0.25
C VAL A 23 -7.69 14.88 1.43
N PRO A 24 -8.76 15.68 1.35
CA PRO A 24 -9.09 16.64 2.40
C PRO A 24 -9.56 15.92 3.68
N LEU A 25 -9.34 16.58 4.82
CA LEU A 25 -9.87 16.09 6.11
C LEU A 25 -11.40 16.04 6.07
N LYS A 26 -11.95 14.89 6.45
CA LYS A 26 -13.39 14.68 6.49
C LYS A 26 -14.03 15.24 7.75
N GLN A 27 -15.25 15.75 7.60
CA GLN A 27 -16.10 16.10 8.73
C GLN A 27 -16.77 14.85 9.31
N ILE A 28 -16.94 14.84 10.63
CA ILE A 28 -17.68 13.80 11.34
C ILE A 28 -19.17 14.05 11.16
N SER A 29 -19.90 13.04 10.68
CA SER A 29 -21.36 13.01 10.66
C SER A 29 -21.88 12.18 11.84
N TYR A 30 -23.11 12.41 12.28
CA TYR A 30 -23.72 11.63 13.36
C TYR A 30 -24.94 10.90 12.84
N LEU A 31 -24.96 9.57 12.97
CA LEU A 31 -26.12 8.74 12.64
C LEU A 31 -26.60 8.05 13.92
N HIS A 32 -27.80 8.39 14.37
CA HIS A 32 -28.38 7.92 15.65
C HIS A 32 -27.51 8.23 16.88
N GLY A 33 -26.80 9.37 16.87
CA GLY A 33 -25.90 9.76 17.95
C GLY A 33 -24.48 9.17 17.87
N GLU A 34 -24.24 8.24 16.93
CA GLU A 34 -22.91 7.65 16.71
C GLU A 34 -22.12 8.45 15.67
N PRO A 35 -20.86 8.85 15.96
CA PRO A 35 -20.01 9.54 15.00
C PRO A 35 -19.58 8.60 13.87
N ARG A 36 -19.66 9.07 12.64
CA ARG A 36 -19.28 8.36 11.41
C ARG A 36 -18.50 9.28 10.49
N ILE A 37 -17.62 8.68 9.71
CA ILE A 37 -16.92 9.35 8.61
C ILE A 37 -17.37 8.65 7.33
N ILE A 38 -17.85 9.42 6.36
CA ILE A 38 -18.34 8.91 5.09
C ILE A 38 -17.27 9.18 4.03
N TRP A 39 -16.87 8.12 3.36
CA TRP A 39 -15.88 8.13 2.28
C TRP A 39 -16.54 7.69 0.98
N GLU A 40 -16.27 8.43 -0.09
CA GLU A 40 -16.59 8.00 -1.44
C GLU A 40 -15.53 7.02 -1.93
N GLU A 41 -15.92 6.08 -2.79
CA GLU A 41 -15.02 5.07 -3.34
C GLU A 41 -13.79 5.70 -4.04
N GLU A 42 -14.01 6.77 -4.81
CA GLU A 42 -12.92 7.50 -5.46
C GLU A 42 -11.93 8.08 -4.45
N GLU A 43 -12.40 8.57 -3.30
CA GLU A 43 -11.50 9.11 -2.27
C GLU A 43 -10.65 8.01 -1.64
N VAL A 44 -11.26 6.83 -1.42
CA VAL A 44 -10.53 5.65 -0.94
C VAL A 44 -9.49 5.21 -1.96
N ASN A 45 -9.85 5.14 -3.24
CA ASN A 45 -8.92 4.80 -4.31
C ASN A 45 -7.75 5.79 -4.41
N GLN A 46 -8.02 7.09 -4.28
CA GLN A 46 -6.96 8.10 -4.24
C GLN A 46 -6.05 7.91 -3.02
N MET A 47 -6.58 7.61 -1.83
CA MET A 47 -5.74 7.31 -0.65
C MET A 47 -4.87 6.08 -0.87
N ILE A 48 -5.42 5.00 -1.43
CA ILE A 48 -4.67 3.77 -1.74
C ILE A 48 -3.51 4.07 -2.70
N ILE A 49 -3.72 4.94 -3.70
CA ILE A 49 -2.66 5.33 -4.64
C ILE A 49 -1.62 6.23 -3.97
N ASN A 50 -2.08 7.24 -3.22
CA ASN A 50 -1.23 8.23 -2.56
C ASN A 50 -0.30 7.58 -1.52
N GLU A 51 -0.78 6.55 -0.83
CA GLU A 51 -0.02 5.82 0.20
C GLU A 51 0.69 4.57 -0.35
N ASP A 52 0.65 4.34 -1.66
CA ASP A 52 1.32 3.20 -2.31
C ASP A 52 0.84 1.83 -1.79
N LEU A 53 -0.49 1.69 -1.61
CA LEU A 53 -1.15 0.52 -1.03
C LEU A 53 -1.92 -0.34 -2.04
N GLN A 54 -1.74 -0.16 -3.36
CA GLN A 54 -2.58 -0.84 -4.37
C GLN A 54 -2.51 -2.37 -4.30
N TYR A 55 -1.40 -2.92 -3.80
CA TYR A 55 -1.14 -4.36 -3.66
C TYR A 55 -0.85 -4.75 -2.21
N ALA A 56 -1.45 -4.01 -1.27
CA ALA A 56 -1.37 -4.29 0.14
C ALA A 56 -2.57 -5.12 0.61
N VAL A 57 -2.28 -6.17 1.38
CA VAL A 57 -3.26 -7.06 2.00
C VAL A 57 -3.04 -7.04 3.51
N ILE A 58 -4.14 -6.95 4.27
CA ILE A 58 -4.12 -7.08 5.72
C ILE A 58 -4.60 -8.47 6.08
N GLU A 59 -3.75 -9.24 6.74
CA GLU A 59 -4.08 -10.59 7.21
C GLU A 59 -4.18 -10.64 8.73
N LYS A 60 -5.16 -11.42 9.21
CA LYS A 60 -5.37 -11.65 10.65
C LYS A 60 -4.77 -12.99 11.04
N ILE A 61 -3.87 -12.96 12.02
CA ILE A 61 -3.22 -14.15 12.57
C ILE A 61 -3.94 -14.59 13.86
N SER A 62 -4.18 -15.90 13.97
CA SER A 62 -5.03 -16.49 15.01
C SER A 62 -4.33 -16.76 16.34
N TYR A 63 -3.00 -16.91 16.37
CA TYR A 63 -2.26 -17.31 17.57
C TYR A 63 -0.90 -16.61 17.70
N GLY A 64 -0.73 -15.86 18.80
CA GLY A 64 0.54 -15.27 19.24
C GLY A 64 1.05 -14.10 18.39
N TRP A 65 2.17 -13.52 18.83
CA TRP A 65 3.03 -12.67 17.98
C TRP A 65 3.98 -13.62 17.22
N PRO A 66 3.67 -14.01 15.97
CA PRO A 66 4.66 -14.70 15.16
C PRO A 66 5.87 -13.78 14.97
N ASP A 67 7.07 -14.35 14.98
CA ASP A 67 8.27 -13.59 14.66
C ASP A 67 8.13 -13.06 13.23
N ILE A 68 8.19 -11.73 13.09
CA ILE A 68 8.09 -11.05 11.79
C ILE A 68 9.16 -11.54 10.81
N GLN A 69 10.33 -11.99 11.31
CA GLN A 69 11.37 -12.59 10.47
C GLN A 69 10.96 -13.96 9.95
N GLU A 70 10.25 -14.77 10.75
CA GLU A 70 9.69 -16.02 10.28
C GLU A 70 8.60 -15.80 9.24
N LEU A 71 7.70 -14.85 9.47
CA LEU A 71 6.66 -14.48 8.50
C LEU A 71 7.26 -14.04 7.17
N ARG A 72 8.29 -13.17 7.21
CA ARG A 72 9.04 -12.74 6.02
C ARG A 72 9.68 -13.88 5.25
N ARG A 73 10.04 -14.97 5.94
CA ARG A 73 10.62 -16.16 5.33
C ARG A 73 9.56 -17.14 4.80
N LEU A 74 8.44 -17.29 5.49
CA LEU A 74 7.43 -18.31 5.23
C LEU A 74 6.37 -17.87 4.22
N ILE A 75 5.83 -16.65 4.34
CA ILE A 75 4.74 -16.16 3.50
C ILE A 75 5.12 -16.18 2.02
N PRO A 76 6.27 -15.63 1.58
CA PRO A 76 6.64 -15.67 0.17
C PRO A 76 6.76 -17.10 -0.38
N LYS A 77 7.19 -18.06 0.46
CA LYS A 77 7.32 -19.47 0.06
C LYS A 77 5.98 -20.17 -0.04
N GLN A 78 5.10 -20.00 0.95
CA GLN A 78 3.78 -20.63 0.98
C GLN A 78 2.87 -20.07 -0.12
N CYS A 79 2.96 -18.77 -0.36
CA CYS A 79 2.17 -18.11 -1.40
C CYS A 79 2.81 -18.17 -2.79
N GLU A 80 4.00 -18.77 -2.93
CA GLU A 80 4.76 -18.88 -4.20
C GLU A 80 4.96 -17.52 -4.88
N LEU A 81 5.31 -16.52 -4.07
CA LEU A 81 5.51 -15.14 -4.53
C LEU A 81 6.83 -15.02 -5.27
N LYS A 82 6.81 -14.38 -6.44
CA LYS A 82 7.96 -14.27 -7.35
C LYS A 82 8.73 -12.98 -7.15
N GLY A 83 8.02 -11.90 -6.82
CA GLY A 83 8.58 -10.57 -6.61
C GLY A 83 9.01 -10.33 -5.16
N GLU A 84 9.56 -9.14 -4.94
CA GLU A 84 9.86 -8.65 -3.59
C GLU A 84 8.55 -8.31 -2.87
N VAL A 85 8.47 -8.67 -1.59
CA VAL A 85 7.27 -8.52 -0.75
C VAL A 85 7.69 -7.92 0.58
N ASN A 86 7.02 -6.83 0.95
CA ASN A 86 7.24 -6.15 2.21
C ASN A 86 6.21 -6.63 3.23
N ILE A 87 6.68 -7.21 4.33
CA ILE A 87 5.81 -7.72 5.40
C ILE A 87 6.12 -6.97 6.69
N GLY A 88 5.08 -6.38 7.28
CA GLY A 88 5.13 -5.61 8.51
C GLY A 88 4.02 -5.99 9.48
N LEU A 89 4.20 -5.64 10.75
CA LEU A 89 3.17 -5.76 11.77
C LEU A 89 2.35 -4.47 11.80
N LEU A 90 1.03 -4.59 11.67
CA LEU A 90 0.09 -3.49 11.87
C LEU A 90 -0.37 -3.44 13.34
N SER A 91 -0.56 -4.61 13.95
CA SER A 91 -0.77 -4.77 15.39
C SER A 91 -0.43 -6.19 15.83
N ASN A 92 -0.69 -6.53 17.10
CA ASN A 92 -0.39 -7.83 17.70
C ASN A 92 -0.96 -9.04 16.94
N ILE A 93 -2.02 -8.84 16.14
CA ILE A 93 -2.73 -9.90 15.42
C ILE A 93 -2.99 -9.57 13.95
N TYR A 94 -2.49 -8.43 13.46
CA TYR A 94 -2.67 -8.01 12.08
C TYR A 94 -1.32 -7.76 11.44
N ILE A 95 -1.10 -8.37 10.28
CA ILE A 95 0.07 -8.14 9.45
C ILE A 95 -0.35 -7.39 8.19
N LEU A 96 0.52 -6.50 7.75
CA LEU A 96 0.42 -5.84 6.45
C LEU A 96 1.42 -6.51 5.52
N ILE A 97 0.94 -7.01 4.40
CA ILE A 97 1.75 -7.61 3.35
C ILE A 97 1.57 -6.77 2.09
N ARG A 98 2.64 -6.23 1.56
CA ARG A 98 2.64 -5.45 0.32
C ARG A 98 3.48 -6.14 -0.74
N ALA A 99 2.83 -6.59 -1.80
CA ALA A 99 3.51 -7.13 -2.98
C ALA A 99 3.93 -6.00 -3.93
N MET A 100 5.03 -6.19 -4.67
CA MET A 100 5.40 -5.27 -5.75
C MET A 100 4.73 -5.62 -7.08
N LEU A 101 4.34 -6.89 -7.26
CA LEU A 101 3.74 -7.39 -8.51
C LEU A 101 2.25 -7.65 -8.31
N LEU A 102 1.45 -7.28 -9.30
CA LEU A 102 0.02 -7.61 -9.34
C LEU A 102 -0.22 -9.12 -9.29
N GLU A 103 0.61 -9.90 -9.99
CA GLU A 103 0.53 -11.37 -9.99
C GLU A 103 0.65 -11.96 -8.59
N ASP A 104 1.58 -11.46 -7.79
CA ASP A 104 1.80 -11.92 -6.42
C ASP A 104 0.62 -11.54 -5.52
N ASN A 105 0.06 -10.34 -5.69
CA ASN A 105 -1.13 -9.92 -4.97
C ASN A 105 -2.34 -10.82 -5.28
N VAL A 106 -2.55 -11.14 -6.56
CA VAL A 106 -3.62 -12.07 -6.97
C VAL A 106 -3.36 -13.48 -6.43
N ASN A 107 -2.11 -13.97 -6.51
CA ASN A 107 -1.73 -15.27 -5.98
C ASN A 107 -2.00 -15.36 -4.48
N MET A 108 -1.65 -14.34 -3.71
CA MET A 108 -1.96 -14.29 -2.27
C MET A 108 -3.46 -14.37 -2.00
N LEU A 109 -4.27 -13.57 -2.69
CA LEU A 109 -5.72 -13.52 -2.50
C LEU A 109 -6.45 -14.77 -3.01
N SER A 110 -5.84 -15.53 -3.91
CA SER A 110 -6.43 -16.73 -4.52
C SER A 110 -6.22 -18.01 -3.71
N LYS A 111 -5.24 -18.02 -2.80
CA LYS A 111 -4.95 -19.19 -1.98
C LYS A 111 -5.87 -19.20 -0.75
N PRO A 112 -6.49 -20.35 -0.42
CA PRO A 112 -7.45 -20.47 0.68
C PRO A 112 -6.80 -20.42 2.07
#